data_AF-A0A444RP59-F1
#
_entry.id   AF-A0A444RP59-F1
#
_cell.length_a   1.000
_cell.length_b   1.000
_cell.length_c   1.000
_cell.angle_alpha   90.00
_cell.angle_beta   90.00
_cell.angle_gamma   90.00
#
_symmetry.space_group_name_H-M   'P 1'
#
loop_
_entity.id
_entity.type
_entity.pdbx_description
1 polymer ?
#
loop_
_entity_poly.entity_id
_entity_poly.type
_entity_poly.pdbx_seq_one_letter_code
_entity_poly.pdbx_strand_id
1 'polypeptide(L)'
;MKCRIDEGPSCRRCLRTGVSCVFVPRANAAAYTEGYTPGTTSPLWEEPLIKRLWLSFHDTMLGLHFLPTKQTFSSPTPLMLAAMLYCSSMRGSDEVVVHAAEYFIVLCNAIAQLCMPSSEIGEVPKDPSAAEEWAFQTILGIILAGLLREGVSKETGIWISVAYRLILEHCPPHMDEKSLEWQRLFTGLQIVDLEHASIHLSCPVIPVVAPFPRLRIAQQDQLYRLSRMMHTGLTHFTGRGLPTIWACFTSDTPTMSDSSSFSGVDAAVIRDWARQLDDWLVEFGARNEEADNQSKLTFRQYVLHRLLVLSIYLPARGSDLFSNTTPKEQHELLVSARAAVKLQVADSSIWSNFDLVMITWAALIVIQGVDGGVGEPDDLENVRVHLGRLREAHEHNSNLHGALANRLETKLQGLSTPQMGDAMSFEPDGTFDTSWYIFDQSSLDAGFDMSFLNGPLQ
;
A
#
# COMPACT_ATOMS: atom_id res chain seq x y z
N MET A 1 25.81 -17.28 -10.57
CA MET A 1 25.79 -18.01 -11.85
C MET A 1 24.36 -18.42 -12.16
N LYS A 2 23.80 -18.00 -13.31
CA LYS A 2 22.38 -18.17 -13.69
C LYS A 2 22.07 -19.63 -14.08
N CYS A 3 21.12 -20.29 -13.43
CA CYS A 3 20.56 -21.58 -13.87
C CYS A 3 19.46 -21.25 -14.89
N ARG A 4 19.81 -21.34 -16.19
CA ARG A 4 18.82 -21.28 -17.27
C ARG A 4 18.27 -22.70 -17.48
N ILE A 5 16.95 -22.80 -17.52
CA ILE A 5 16.24 -24.00 -17.95
C ILE A 5 16.23 -23.94 -19.48
N ASP A 6 17.13 -24.70 -20.12
CA ASP A 6 16.96 -25.05 -21.53
C ASP A 6 16.20 -26.38 -21.61
N GLU A 7 15.64 -26.69 -22.80
CA GLU A 7 14.61 -27.69 -23.19
C GLU A 7 14.78 -29.17 -22.74
N GLY A 8 15.35 -29.45 -21.58
CA GLY A 8 15.53 -30.79 -21.01
C GLY A 8 15.16 -30.88 -19.52
N PRO A 9 15.10 -32.09 -18.96
CA PRO A 9 14.60 -32.37 -17.61
C PRO A 9 15.54 -31.94 -16.47
N SER A 10 16.62 -31.20 -16.75
CA SER A 10 17.63 -30.79 -15.76
C SER A 10 18.34 -29.50 -16.17
N CYS A 11 18.61 -28.59 -15.22
CA CYS A 11 19.34 -27.35 -15.55
C CYS A 11 20.84 -27.59 -15.81
N ARG A 12 21.47 -26.68 -16.56
CA ARG A 12 22.85 -26.80 -17.07
C ARG A 12 23.91 -27.10 -16.00
N ARG A 13 23.70 -26.61 -14.76
CA ARG A 13 24.56 -26.90 -13.61
C ARG A 13 24.47 -28.39 -13.24
N CYS A 14 23.26 -28.90 -13.00
CA CYS A 14 23.03 -30.27 -12.55
C CYS A 14 23.46 -31.30 -13.60
N LEU A 15 23.23 -30.99 -14.88
CA LEU A 15 23.72 -31.79 -16.00
C LEU A 15 25.26 -31.91 -16.01
N ARG A 16 25.98 -30.81 -15.73
CA ARG A 16 27.45 -30.80 -15.69
C ARG A 16 28.02 -31.51 -14.47
N THR A 17 27.32 -31.45 -13.34
CA THR A 17 27.79 -32.02 -12.07
C THR A 17 27.35 -33.45 -11.84
N GLY A 18 26.59 -34.06 -12.77
CA GLY A 18 26.16 -35.45 -12.69
C GLY A 18 25.26 -35.76 -11.48
N VAL A 19 24.68 -34.74 -10.86
CA VAL A 19 23.78 -34.86 -9.70
C VAL A 19 22.34 -34.67 -10.14
N SER A 20 21.44 -35.44 -9.51
CA SER A 20 20.00 -35.32 -9.74
C SER A 20 19.56 -33.86 -9.57
N CYS A 21 18.83 -33.33 -10.54
CA CYS A 21 18.32 -31.98 -10.46
C CYS A 21 17.13 -31.97 -9.49
N VAL A 22 17.34 -31.50 -8.27
CA VAL A 22 16.28 -31.32 -7.25
C VAL A 22 15.27 -30.23 -7.68
N PHE A 23 15.58 -29.48 -8.75
CA PHE A 23 14.69 -28.52 -9.38
C PHE A 23 13.69 -29.20 -10.31
N VAL A 24 12.79 -29.98 -9.73
CA VAL A 24 11.49 -30.30 -10.34
C VAL A 24 10.48 -29.47 -9.55
N PRO A 25 9.65 -28.62 -10.19
CA PRO A 25 8.56 -27.88 -9.53
C PRO A 25 7.67 -28.73 -8.60
N ARG A 26 7.73 -30.06 -8.77
CA ARG A 26 7.09 -31.06 -7.91
C ARG A 26 7.54 -31.07 -6.45
N ALA A 27 8.79 -30.77 -6.08
CA ALA A 27 9.24 -30.99 -4.69
C ALA A 27 8.63 -29.99 -3.70
N ASN A 28 8.50 -28.72 -4.09
CA ASN A 28 7.85 -27.70 -3.26
C ASN A 28 6.30 -27.76 -3.35
N ALA A 29 5.76 -28.30 -4.45
CA ALA A 29 4.33 -28.58 -4.58
C ALA A 29 3.90 -29.87 -3.86
N ALA A 30 4.80 -30.84 -3.68
CA ALA A 30 4.51 -32.12 -3.04
C ALA A 30 4.26 -32.00 -1.52
N ALA A 31 4.89 -31.03 -0.85
CA ALA A 31 4.62 -30.74 0.56
C ALA A 31 3.16 -30.27 0.80
N TYR A 32 2.48 -29.75 -0.23
CA TYR A 32 1.06 -29.39 -0.17
C TYR A 32 0.10 -30.57 -0.42
N THR A 33 0.59 -31.74 -0.83
CA THR A 33 -0.26 -32.89 -1.20
C THR A 33 -0.53 -33.89 -0.08
N GLU A 34 0.08 -33.79 1.10
CA GLU A 34 -0.05 -34.83 2.15
C GLU A 34 -1.40 -34.87 2.89
N GLY A 35 -2.40 -34.09 2.46
CA GLY A 35 -3.79 -34.19 2.92
C GLY A 35 -4.79 -34.65 1.84
N TYR A 36 -4.36 -34.89 0.59
CA TYR A 36 -5.28 -35.07 -0.53
C TYR A 36 -5.29 -36.50 -1.06
N THR A 37 -6.48 -37.07 -1.23
CA THR A 37 -6.68 -38.40 -1.83
C THR A 37 -6.02 -38.48 -3.22
N PRO A 38 -5.20 -39.53 -3.50
CA PRO A 38 -4.47 -39.64 -4.75
C PRO A 38 -5.44 -39.93 -5.90
N GLY A 39 -5.62 -38.95 -6.80
CA GLY A 39 -6.45 -39.13 -7.99
C GLY A 39 -6.80 -37.86 -8.77
N THR A 40 -6.58 -36.67 -8.22
CA THR A 40 -6.81 -35.41 -8.94
C THR A 40 -5.76 -34.41 -8.49
N THR A 41 -4.73 -34.18 -9.31
CA THR A 41 -3.88 -33.01 -9.14
C THR A 41 -4.78 -31.79 -9.31
N SER A 42 -4.94 -30.99 -8.26
CA SER A 42 -5.73 -29.76 -8.34
C SER A 42 -5.21 -28.92 -9.52
N PRO A 43 -6.10 -28.35 -10.36
CA PRO A 43 -5.70 -27.50 -11.48
C PRO A 43 -4.80 -26.34 -11.04
N LEU A 44 -4.90 -25.93 -9.77
CA LEU A 44 -4.05 -24.93 -9.13
C LEU A 44 -2.56 -25.23 -9.19
N TRP A 45 -2.16 -26.50 -9.15
CA TRP A 45 -0.76 -26.89 -9.11
C TRP A 45 -0.23 -27.40 -10.45
N GLU A 46 -0.97 -27.17 -11.54
CA GLU A 46 -0.53 -27.51 -12.87
C GLU A 46 0.70 -26.67 -13.28
N GLU A 47 1.75 -27.35 -13.76
CA GLU A 47 3.02 -26.72 -14.14
C GLU A 47 2.86 -25.55 -15.13
N PRO A 48 2.01 -25.63 -16.19
CA PRO A 48 1.81 -24.51 -17.10
C PRO A 48 1.25 -23.26 -16.41
N LEU A 49 0.30 -23.42 -15.48
CA LEU A 49 -0.30 -22.31 -14.74
C LEU A 49 0.73 -21.66 -13.81
N ILE A 50 1.41 -22.48 -13.00
CA ILE A 50 2.45 -22.02 -12.06
C ILE A 50 3.56 -21.29 -12.81
N LYS A 51 4.03 -21.85 -13.93
CA LYS A 51 5.08 -21.22 -14.75
C LYS A 51 4.64 -19.88 -15.31
N ARG A 52 3.39 -19.76 -15.76
CA ARG A 52 2.82 -18.51 -16.27
C ARG A 52 2.80 -17.43 -15.18
N LEU A 53 2.21 -17.76 -14.02
CA LEU A 53 2.12 -16.86 -12.87
C LEU A 53 3.51 -16.43 -12.35
N TRP A 54 4.45 -17.37 -12.30
CA TRP A 54 5.83 -17.09 -11.90
C TRP A 54 6.52 -16.08 -12.82
N LEU A 55 6.38 -16.27 -14.14
CA LEU A 55 7.03 -15.40 -15.13
C LEU A 55 6.43 -13.99 -15.14
N SER A 56 5.14 -13.84 -14.86
CA SER A 56 4.45 -12.54 -14.83
C SER A 56 4.56 -11.80 -13.50
N PHE A 57 5.15 -12.41 -12.46
CA PHE A 57 5.19 -11.81 -11.11
C PHE A 57 5.75 -10.39 -11.09
N HIS A 58 6.86 -10.17 -11.79
CA HIS A 58 7.51 -8.87 -11.78
C HIS A 58 6.79 -7.79 -12.59
N ASP A 59 5.92 -8.20 -13.52
CA ASP A 59 5.12 -7.28 -14.32
C ASP A 59 3.82 -6.90 -13.59
N THR A 60 3.46 -7.66 -12.56
CA THR A 60 2.20 -7.54 -11.81
C THR A 60 2.40 -7.04 -10.36
N MET A 61 3.61 -7.14 -9.82
CA MET A 61 3.94 -6.66 -8.47
C MET A 61 4.13 -5.14 -8.40
N LEU A 62 3.84 -4.55 -7.23
CA LEU A 62 4.23 -3.17 -6.93
C LEU A 62 5.75 -3.02 -6.93
N GLY A 63 6.22 -1.83 -7.30
CA GLY A 63 7.59 -1.43 -7.02
C GLY A 63 7.82 -1.42 -5.51
N LEU A 64 8.74 -2.27 -5.03
CA LEU A 64 9.12 -2.25 -3.62
C LEU A 64 10.17 -1.15 -3.44
N HIS A 65 9.75 0.06 -3.11
CA HIS A 65 10.67 1.21 -3.01
C HIS A 65 11.75 1.03 -1.92
N PHE A 66 11.44 0.23 -0.90
CA PHE A 66 12.42 -0.21 0.09
C PHE A 66 13.39 -1.28 -0.46
N LEU A 67 13.01 -2.06 -1.48
CA LEU A 67 13.86 -3.03 -2.20
C LEU A 67 13.89 -2.71 -3.70
N PRO A 68 14.59 -1.64 -4.13
CA PRO A 68 14.51 -1.14 -5.51
C PRO A 68 15.13 -2.09 -6.54
N THR A 69 15.97 -3.02 -6.10
CA THR A 69 16.54 -4.05 -6.96
C THR A 69 15.55 -5.20 -7.13
N LYS A 70 15.32 -5.59 -8.39
CA LYS A 70 14.48 -6.73 -8.76
C LYS A 70 14.99 -8.00 -8.07
N GLN A 71 14.22 -8.48 -7.09
CA GLN A 71 14.55 -9.68 -6.34
C GLN A 71 14.34 -10.92 -7.20
N THR A 72 15.39 -11.70 -7.44
CA THR A 72 15.27 -12.95 -8.21
C THR A 72 15.44 -14.15 -7.29
N PHE A 73 14.38 -14.95 -7.15
CA PHE A 73 14.41 -16.16 -6.34
C PHE A 73 14.76 -17.35 -7.22
N SER A 74 15.81 -18.08 -6.87
CA SER A 74 16.15 -19.33 -7.56
C SER A 74 15.44 -20.54 -6.95
N SER A 75 15.06 -20.47 -5.68
CA SER A 75 14.28 -21.47 -4.95
C SER A 75 13.42 -20.75 -3.91
N PRO A 76 12.20 -20.32 -4.27
CA PRO A 76 11.32 -19.63 -3.35
C PRO A 76 10.92 -20.57 -2.20
N THR A 77 10.85 -20.05 -0.98
CA THR A 77 10.19 -20.77 0.14
C THR A 77 8.70 -20.98 -0.18
N PRO A 78 8.04 -21.97 0.44
CA PRO A 78 6.61 -22.22 0.19
C PRO A 78 5.74 -20.97 0.38
N LEU A 79 6.01 -20.16 1.41
CA LEU A 79 5.28 -18.91 1.65
C LEU A 79 5.57 -17.86 0.58
N MET A 80 6.84 -17.66 0.22
CA MET A 80 7.21 -16.72 -0.85
C MET A 80 6.55 -17.12 -2.17
N LEU A 81 6.57 -18.40 -2.53
CA LEU A 81 5.90 -18.90 -3.73
C LEU A 81 4.39 -18.63 -3.68
N ALA A 82 3.72 -18.93 -2.56
CA ALA A 82 2.30 -18.65 -2.41
C ALA A 82 1.98 -17.16 -2.57
N ALA A 83 2.81 -16.28 -2.02
CA ALA A 83 2.66 -14.83 -2.15
C ALA A 83 2.85 -14.36 -3.62
N MET A 84 3.85 -14.90 -4.32
CA MET A 84 4.08 -14.61 -5.74
C MET A 84 2.90 -15.07 -6.61
N LEU A 85 2.40 -16.30 -6.41
CA LEU A 85 1.28 -16.84 -7.17
C LEU A 85 -0.01 -16.06 -6.91
N TYR A 86 -0.25 -15.68 -5.65
CA TYR A 86 -1.38 -14.83 -5.29
C TYR A 86 -1.28 -13.45 -5.94
N CYS A 87 -0.11 -12.80 -5.87
CA CYS A 87 0.13 -11.50 -6.51
C CYS A 87 -0.12 -11.56 -8.03
N SER A 88 0.49 -12.54 -8.70
CA SER A 88 0.36 -12.70 -10.15
C SER A 88 -1.04 -13.07 -10.60
N SER A 89 -1.77 -13.85 -9.81
CA SER A 89 -3.15 -14.21 -10.14
C SER A 89 -4.08 -13.03 -9.95
N MET A 90 -4.01 -12.34 -8.80
CA MET A 90 -4.83 -11.15 -8.51
C MET A 90 -4.72 -10.03 -9.53
N ARG A 91 -3.54 -9.88 -10.15
CA ARG A 91 -3.21 -8.76 -11.02
C ARG A 91 -2.88 -9.22 -12.45
N GLY A 92 -3.20 -10.47 -12.76
CA GLY A 92 -3.01 -11.06 -14.08
C GLY A 92 -4.26 -10.90 -14.96
N SER A 93 -4.26 -11.58 -16.11
CA SER A 93 -5.40 -11.62 -17.02
C SER A 93 -6.60 -12.39 -16.44
N ASP A 94 -7.77 -12.23 -17.07
CA ASP A 94 -9.01 -12.96 -16.75
C ASP A 94 -8.82 -14.48 -16.62
N GLU A 95 -7.93 -15.07 -17.43
CA GLU A 95 -7.65 -16.51 -17.38
C GLU A 95 -7.03 -16.98 -16.07
N VAL A 96 -6.22 -16.13 -15.42
CA VAL A 96 -5.49 -16.52 -14.20
C VAL A 96 -6.11 -15.96 -12.93
N VAL A 97 -6.90 -14.90 -13.05
CA VAL A 97 -7.48 -14.23 -11.89
C VAL A 97 -8.59 -15.02 -11.21
N VAL A 98 -9.23 -15.92 -11.95
CA VAL A 98 -10.18 -16.90 -11.40
C VAL A 98 -9.57 -17.74 -10.26
N HIS A 99 -8.24 -17.90 -10.25
CA HIS A 99 -7.51 -18.65 -9.22
C HIS A 99 -7.06 -17.80 -8.02
N ALA A 100 -7.23 -16.47 -8.06
CA ALA A 100 -6.70 -15.58 -7.02
C ALA A 100 -7.27 -15.89 -5.63
N ALA A 101 -8.56 -16.19 -5.53
CA ALA A 101 -9.20 -16.56 -4.26
C ALA A 101 -8.64 -17.87 -3.69
N GLU A 102 -8.31 -18.84 -4.54
CA GLU A 102 -7.74 -20.12 -4.13
C GLU A 102 -6.28 -19.94 -3.68
N TYR A 103 -5.48 -19.18 -4.43
CA TYR A 103 -4.11 -18.85 -4.02
C TYR A 103 -4.07 -17.99 -2.75
N PHE A 104 -5.09 -17.17 -2.50
CA PHE A 104 -5.24 -16.46 -1.22
C PHE A 104 -5.36 -17.43 -0.05
N ILE A 105 -6.17 -18.49 -0.19
CA ILE A 105 -6.32 -19.53 0.83
C ILE A 105 -4.98 -20.24 1.05
N VAL A 106 -4.26 -20.59 -0.03
CA VAL A 106 -2.92 -21.18 0.06
C VAL A 106 -1.96 -20.28 0.83
N LEU A 107 -1.95 -18.97 0.54
CA LEU A 107 -1.12 -17.99 1.23
C LEU A 107 -1.47 -17.88 2.73
N CYS A 108 -2.76 -17.76 3.06
CA CYS A 108 -3.24 -17.74 4.45
C CYS A 108 -2.81 -19.00 5.20
N ASN A 109 -2.95 -20.17 4.59
CA ASN A 109 -2.50 -21.43 5.17
C ASN A 109 -0.99 -21.44 5.39
N ALA A 110 -0.20 -20.99 4.41
CA ALA A 110 1.26 -20.90 4.54
C ALA A 110 1.69 -20.00 5.71
N ILE A 111 1.03 -18.85 5.90
CA ILE A 111 1.31 -17.95 7.02
C ILE A 111 0.89 -18.60 8.35
N ALA A 112 -0.29 -19.20 8.42
CA ALA A 112 -0.79 -19.86 9.64
C ALA A 112 0.15 -21.00 10.09
N GLN A 113 0.71 -21.74 9.13
CA GLN A 113 1.66 -22.83 9.37
C GLN A 113 2.94 -22.38 10.11
N LEU A 114 3.35 -21.11 10.01
CA LEU A 114 4.48 -20.56 10.78
C LEU A 114 4.24 -20.51 12.30
N CYS A 115 2.96 -20.60 12.71
CA CYS A 115 2.56 -20.62 14.11
C CYS A 115 2.21 -22.04 14.60
N MET A 116 2.25 -23.03 13.73
CA MET A 116 1.88 -24.41 14.05
C MET A 116 3.12 -25.21 14.49
N PRO A 117 3.10 -25.88 15.65
CA PRO A 117 4.17 -26.77 16.05
C PRO A 117 4.39 -27.88 15.03
N SER A 118 5.65 -28.21 14.73
CA SER A 118 6.04 -29.29 13.81
C SER A 118 5.57 -29.13 12.36
N SER A 119 5.21 -27.90 11.95
CA SER A 119 4.93 -27.59 10.56
C SER A 119 6.19 -27.65 9.70
N GLU A 120 6.13 -28.30 8.54
CA GLU A 120 7.24 -28.31 7.56
C GLU A 120 7.51 -26.91 6.99
N ILE A 121 6.48 -26.08 6.81
CA ILE A 121 6.63 -24.71 6.32
C ILE A 121 7.29 -23.83 7.38
N GLY A 122 6.94 -24.07 8.66
CA GLY A 122 7.51 -23.38 9.81
C GLY A 122 8.86 -23.92 10.28
N GLU A 123 9.34 -25.04 9.74
CA GLU A 123 10.60 -25.65 10.17
C GLU A 123 11.80 -24.82 9.67
N VAL A 124 12.50 -24.21 10.62
CA VAL A 124 13.71 -23.44 10.34
C VAL A 124 14.83 -24.39 9.90
N PRO A 125 15.49 -24.15 8.75
CA PRO A 125 16.65 -24.92 8.34
C PRO A 125 17.76 -24.94 9.41
N LYS A 126 18.43 -26.08 9.57
CA LYS A 126 19.52 -26.23 10.56
C LYS A 126 20.79 -25.47 10.19
N ASP A 127 21.03 -25.29 8.89
CA ASP A 127 22.16 -24.52 8.40
C ASP A 127 21.88 -23.00 8.59
N PRO A 128 22.78 -22.24 9.23
CA PRO A 128 22.55 -20.82 9.51
C PRO A 128 22.31 -19.96 8.27
N SER A 129 23.00 -20.23 7.16
CA SER A 129 22.81 -19.46 5.93
C SER A 129 21.47 -19.78 5.27
N ALA A 130 21.06 -21.04 5.28
CA ALA A 130 19.75 -21.45 4.80
C ALA A 130 18.62 -20.92 5.69
N ALA A 131 18.84 -20.84 7.01
CA ALA A 131 17.90 -20.26 7.96
C ALA A 131 17.69 -18.76 7.71
N GLU A 132 18.78 -18.02 7.47
CA GLU A 132 18.73 -16.60 7.12
C GLU A 132 17.93 -16.37 5.82
N GLU A 133 18.24 -17.13 4.76
CA GLU A 133 17.53 -17.04 3.48
C GLU A 133 16.05 -17.42 3.62
N TRP A 134 15.75 -18.49 4.36
CA TRP A 134 14.39 -18.90 4.66
C TRP A 134 13.61 -17.78 5.36
N ALA A 135 14.19 -17.17 6.40
CA ALA A 135 13.54 -16.11 7.15
C ALA A 135 13.33 -14.87 6.27
N PHE A 136 14.35 -14.45 5.53
CA PHE A 136 14.26 -13.31 4.62
C PHE A 136 13.12 -13.47 3.59
N GLN A 137 13.07 -14.60 2.89
CA GLN A 137 12.02 -14.87 1.92
C GLN A 137 10.64 -15.00 2.57
N THR A 138 10.55 -15.60 3.75
CA THR A 138 9.29 -15.75 4.50
C THR A 138 8.74 -14.38 4.91
N ILE A 139 9.58 -13.51 5.46
CA ILE A 139 9.20 -12.13 5.84
C ILE A 139 8.79 -11.33 4.60
N LEU A 140 9.56 -11.42 3.50
CA LEU A 140 9.22 -10.71 2.27
C LEU A 140 7.90 -11.21 1.68
N GLY A 141 7.62 -12.51 1.72
CA GLY A 141 6.34 -13.07 1.31
C GLY A 141 5.17 -12.54 2.16
N ILE A 142 5.37 -12.36 3.47
CA ILE A 142 4.38 -11.73 4.35
C ILE A 142 4.18 -10.24 4.01
N ILE A 143 5.26 -9.50 3.72
CA ILE A 143 5.17 -8.09 3.30
C ILE A 143 4.37 -7.98 2.00
N LEU A 144 4.63 -8.84 1.02
CA LEU A 144 3.85 -8.90 -0.24
C LEU A 144 2.38 -9.23 0.02
N ALA A 145 2.09 -10.17 0.94
CA ALA A 145 0.72 -10.46 1.36
C ALA A 145 0.05 -9.25 2.00
N GLY A 146 0.78 -8.52 2.85
CA GLY A 146 0.33 -7.28 3.50
C GLY A 146 -0.04 -6.20 2.49
N LEU A 147 0.86 -5.86 1.56
CA LEU A 147 0.64 -4.87 0.50
C LEU A 147 -0.62 -5.14 -0.34
N LEU A 148 -0.95 -6.41 -0.54
CA LEU A 148 -2.14 -6.82 -1.30
C LEU A 148 -3.42 -6.83 -0.46
N ARG A 149 -3.34 -6.69 0.87
CA ARG A 149 -4.45 -6.89 1.83
C ARG A 149 -4.56 -5.82 2.91
N GLU A 150 -3.75 -4.77 2.88
CA GLU A 150 -3.90 -3.57 3.70
C GLU A 150 -5.33 -3.03 3.65
N GLY A 151 -5.84 -2.57 4.78
CA GLY A 151 -7.23 -2.12 4.94
C GLY A 151 -8.31 -3.20 4.84
N VAL A 152 -8.07 -4.29 4.10
CA VAL A 152 -9.11 -5.25 3.70
C VAL A 152 -9.21 -6.44 4.66
N SER A 153 -8.09 -7.00 5.08
CA SER A 153 -8.06 -8.16 5.97
C SER A 153 -7.78 -7.75 7.41
N LYS A 154 -8.57 -8.28 8.35
CA LYS A 154 -8.33 -8.10 9.79
C LYS A 154 -7.06 -8.82 10.23
N GLU A 155 -6.68 -9.87 9.52
CA GLU A 155 -5.53 -10.72 9.80
C GLU A 155 -4.20 -10.06 9.43
N THR A 156 -4.21 -8.99 8.63
CA THR A 156 -2.98 -8.31 8.18
C THR A 156 -2.10 -7.87 9.35
N GLY A 157 -2.68 -7.32 10.42
CA GLY A 157 -1.94 -6.98 11.65
C GLY A 157 -1.29 -8.19 12.34
N ILE A 158 -1.92 -9.36 12.27
CA ILE A 158 -1.36 -10.62 12.80
C ILE A 158 -0.17 -11.04 11.93
N TRP A 159 -0.30 -10.97 10.61
CA TRP A 159 0.79 -11.31 9.68
C TRP A 159 2.00 -10.40 9.89
N ILE A 160 1.78 -9.09 10.01
CA ILE A 160 2.82 -8.10 10.35
C ILE A 160 3.55 -8.50 11.64
N SER A 161 2.81 -8.89 12.68
CA SER A 161 3.37 -9.34 13.96
C SER A 161 4.23 -10.60 13.81
N VAL A 162 3.79 -11.57 12.98
CA VAL A 162 4.55 -12.78 12.66
C VAL A 162 5.86 -12.44 11.95
N ALA A 163 5.81 -11.58 10.93
CA ALA A 163 7.00 -11.12 10.22
C ALA A 163 7.98 -10.39 11.15
N TYR A 164 7.48 -9.55 12.05
CA TYR A 164 8.33 -8.86 13.02
C TYR A 164 9.04 -9.82 13.97
N ARG A 165 8.33 -10.83 14.48
CA ARG A 165 8.92 -11.89 15.30
C ARG A 165 10.07 -12.59 14.56
N LEU A 166 9.87 -12.94 13.28
CA LEU A 166 10.91 -13.55 12.46
C LEU A 166 12.12 -12.61 12.26
N ILE A 167 11.92 -11.30 12.13
CA ILE A 167 13.02 -10.33 12.12
C ILE A 167 13.80 -10.37 13.43
N LEU A 168 13.11 -10.40 14.58
CA LEU A 168 13.77 -10.44 15.89
C LEU A 168 14.60 -11.72 16.09
N GLU A 169 14.11 -12.86 15.59
CA GLU A 169 14.74 -14.17 15.77
C GLU A 169 15.89 -14.43 14.79
N HIS A 170 15.77 -13.99 13.54
CA HIS A 170 16.66 -14.41 12.45
C HIS A 170 17.54 -13.31 11.88
N CYS A 171 17.39 -12.06 12.31
CA CYS A 171 18.25 -10.97 11.84
C CYS A 171 19.74 -11.28 12.14
N PRO A 172 20.62 -11.31 11.11
CA PRO A 172 21.97 -11.85 11.23
C PRO A 172 22.82 -11.07 12.25
N PRO A 173 23.70 -11.76 13.02
CA PRO A 173 24.46 -11.13 14.10
C PRO A 173 25.52 -10.13 13.60
N HIS A 174 26.05 -10.33 12.40
CA HIS A 174 27.17 -9.56 11.83
C HIS A 174 26.69 -8.59 10.76
N MET A 175 27.37 -7.43 10.66
CA MET A 175 27.11 -6.46 9.61
C MET A 175 27.87 -6.86 8.33
N ASP A 176 27.12 -7.12 7.27
CA ASP A 176 27.59 -7.48 5.92
C ASP A 176 26.73 -6.80 4.85
N GLU A 177 26.98 -7.06 3.56
CA GLU A 177 26.16 -6.48 2.47
C GLU A 177 24.68 -6.89 2.58
N LYS A 178 24.38 -8.11 3.06
CA LYS A 178 22.99 -8.57 3.30
C LYS A 178 22.30 -7.80 4.41
N SER A 179 23.05 -7.23 5.36
CA SER A 179 22.47 -6.41 6.43
C SER A 179 21.72 -5.19 5.90
N LEU A 180 22.10 -4.65 4.73
CA LEU A 180 21.34 -3.59 4.06
C LEU A 180 19.97 -4.09 3.56
N GLU A 181 19.89 -5.33 3.06
CA GLU A 181 18.63 -5.92 2.63
C GLU A 181 17.70 -6.18 3.82
N TRP A 182 18.24 -6.57 4.97
CA TRP A 182 17.48 -6.70 6.22
C TRP A 182 16.96 -5.35 6.76
N GLN A 183 17.75 -4.27 6.68
CA GLN A 183 17.28 -2.92 7.00
C GLN A 183 16.09 -2.53 6.12
N ARG A 184 16.22 -2.76 4.81
CA ARG A 184 15.17 -2.51 3.82
C ARG A 184 13.92 -3.34 4.09
N LEU A 185 14.09 -4.60 4.44
CA LEU A 185 12.99 -5.49 4.79
C LEU A 185 12.22 -5.01 6.04
N PHE A 186 12.94 -4.58 7.07
CA PHE A 186 12.34 -3.95 8.26
C PHE A 186 11.60 -2.65 7.89
N THR A 187 12.17 -1.83 7.00
CA THR A 187 11.52 -0.62 6.47
C THR A 187 10.21 -0.96 5.77
N GLY A 188 10.23 -1.95 4.88
CA GLY A 188 9.05 -2.40 4.17
C GLY A 188 7.96 -2.89 5.11
N LEU A 189 8.33 -3.62 6.16
CA LEU A 189 7.38 -4.06 7.18
C LEU A 189 6.79 -2.89 7.98
N GLN A 190 7.59 -1.88 8.32
CA GLN A 190 7.10 -0.64 8.96
C GLN A 190 6.11 0.11 8.07
N ILE A 191 6.38 0.20 6.77
CA ILE A 191 5.50 0.89 5.81
C ILE A 191 4.14 0.18 5.75
N VAL A 192 4.12 -1.14 5.55
CA VAL A 192 2.89 -1.94 5.50
C VAL A 192 2.07 -1.80 6.79
N ASP A 193 2.74 -1.81 7.95
CA ASP A 193 2.10 -1.60 9.25
C ASP A 193 1.49 -0.21 9.38
N LEU A 194 2.23 0.84 9.00
CA LEU A 194 1.76 2.21 9.05
C LEU A 194 0.59 2.47 8.10
N GLU A 195 0.64 1.95 6.88
CA GLU A 195 -0.43 2.08 5.89
C GLU A 195 -1.70 1.35 6.35
N HIS A 196 -1.55 0.10 6.83
CA HIS A 196 -2.67 -0.65 7.43
C HIS A 196 -3.26 0.07 8.65
N ALA A 197 -2.38 0.55 9.55
CA ALA A 197 -2.77 1.27 10.75
C ALA A 197 -3.50 2.58 10.44
N SER A 198 -3.06 3.30 9.40
CA SER A 198 -3.66 4.57 8.95
C SER A 198 -5.10 4.40 8.49
N ILE A 199 -5.38 3.37 7.68
CA ILE A 199 -6.73 3.11 7.13
C ILE A 199 -7.75 2.87 8.26
N HIS A 200 -7.32 2.20 9.33
CA HIS A 200 -8.15 1.86 10.48
C HIS A 200 -7.98 2.79 11.68
N LEU A 201 -7.13 3.80 11.60
CA LEU A 201 -6.71 4.65 12.73
C LEU A 201 -6.37 3.82 13.99
N SER A 202 -5.59 2.76 13.79
CA SER A 202 -5.15 1.83 14.84
C SER A 202 -3.67 2.03 15.19
N CYS A 203 -3.23 1.51 16.33
CA CYS A 203 -1.83 1.66 16.74
C CYS A 203 -0.94 0.77 15.86
N PRO A 204 0.12 1.32 15.24
CA PRO A 204 1.14 0.51 14.56
C PRO A 204 1.77 -0.50 15.54
N VAL A 205 2.03 -1.71 15.07
CA VAL A 205 2.64 -2.80 15.84
C VAL A 205 4.16 -2.70 15.85
N ILE A 206 4.76 -2.26 14.75
CA ILE A 206 6.20 -2.21 14.57
C ILE A 206 6.73 -0.95 15.25
N PRO A 207 7.80 -1.02 16.07
CA PRO A 207 8.32 0.17 16.74
C PRO A 207 8.96 1.12 15.74
N VAL A 208 8.82 2.43 16.00
CA VAL A 208 9.44 3.49 15.19
C VAL A 208 10.97 3.40 15.16
N VAL A 209 11.59 3.02 16.27
CA VAL A 209 13.04 2.77 16.36
C VAL A 209 13.29 1.29 16.20
N ALA A 210 14.15 0.94 15.23
CA ALA A 210 14.58 -0.44 15.03
C ALA A 210 15.24 -1.02 16.31
N PRO A 211 14.88 -2.24 16.71
CA PRO A 211 15.33 -2.85 17.97
C PRO A 211 16.83 -3.15 17.98
N PHE A 212 17.42 -3.40 16.81
CA PHE A 212 18.85 -3.69 16.65
C PHE A 212 19.55 -2.56 15.91
N PRO A 213 20.78 -2.18 16.31
CA PRO A 213 21.56 -1.16 15.60
C PRO A 213 21.72 -1.43 14.11
N ARG A 214 21.89 -2.70 13.73
CA ARG A 214 22.03 -3.14 12.33
C ARG A 214 20.78 -3.01 11.48
N LEU A 215 19.60 -2.90 12.09
CA LEU A 215 18.33 -2.63 11.38
C LEU A 215 18.04 -1.13 11.28
N ARG A 216 18.87 -0.27 11.90
CA ARG A 216 18.67 1.17 11.85
C ARG A 216 19.07 1.71 10.49
N ILE A 217 18.23 2.59 9.97
CA ILE A 217 18.46 3.34 8.76
C ILE A 217 19.00 4.73 9.14
N ALA A 218 19.69 5.39 8.22
CA ALA A 218 20.15 6.75 8.42
C ALA A 218 18.98 7.69 8.75
N GLN A 219 19.18 8.62 9.68
CA GLN A 219 18.12 9.53 10.10
C GLN A 219 17.67 10.50 8.99
N GLN A 220 18.53 10.72 8.00
CA GLN A 220 18.27 11.52 6.81
C GLN A 220 17.61 10.72 5.69
N ASP A 221 17.37 9.41 5.87
CA ASP A 221 16.70 8.60 4.87
C ASP A 221 15.23 9.03 4.71
N GLN A 222 14.80 9.08 3.45
CA GLN A 222 13.48 9.53 3.06
C GLN A 222 12.37 8.71 3.72
N LEU A 223 12.46 7.37 3.65
CA LEU A 223 11.44 6.45 4.16
C LEU A 223 11.44 6.42 5.68
N TYR A 224 12.62 6.48 6.31
CA TYR A 224 12.72 6.59 7.76
C TYR A 224 12.04 7.85 8.30
N ARG A 225 12.27 9.00 7.66
CA ARG A 225 11.65 10.27 8.07
C ARG A 225 10.13 10.22 7.90
N LEU A 226 9.64 9.75 6.76
CA LEU A 226 8.20 9.58 6.52
C LEU A 226 7.57 8.67 7.59
N SER A 227 8.17 7.48 7.79
CA SER A 227 7.69 6.50 8.78
C SER A 227 7.63 7.10 10.19
N ARG A 228 8.65 7.87 10.59
CA ARG A 228 8.68 8.52 11.92
C ARG A 228 7.59 9.58 12.09
N MET A 229 7.34 10.40 11.08
CA MET A 229 6.26 11.39 11.09
C MET A 229 4.91 10.69 11.25
N MET A 230 4.68 9.65 10.44
CA MET A 230 3.48 8.83 10.47
C MET A 230 3.25 8.16 11.82
N HIS A 231 4.27 7.50 12.39
CA HIS A 231 4.18 6.90 13.72
C HIS A 231 3.77 7.92 14.78
N THR A 232 4.42 9.08 14.79
CA THR A 232 4.21 10.11 15.82
C THR A 232 2.80 10.69 15.71
N GLY A 233 2.39 11.05 14.49
CA GLY A 233 1.06 11.59 14.20
C GLY A 233 -0.06 10.60 14.51
N LEU A 234 0.01 9.39 13.96
CA LEU A 234 -1.01 8.36 14.17
C LEU A 234 -1.18 8.02 15.65
N THR A 235 -0.09 7.78 16.38
CA THR A 235 -0.16 7.36 17.79
C THR A 235 -0.92 8.36 18.67
N HIS A 236 -0.91 9.65 18.33
CA HIS A 236 -1.68 10.67 19.06
C HIS A 236 -3.20 10.56 18.87
N PHE A 237 -3.64 10.01 17.74
CA PHE A 237 -5.06 9.95 17.35
C PHE A 237 -5.69 8.55 17.48
N THR A 238 -4.87 7.50 17.59
CA THR A 238 -5.35 6.12 17.68
C THR A 238 -6.12 5.84 18.97
N GLY A 239 -7.14 5.00 18.89
CA GLY A 239 -7.95 4.60 20.06
C GLY A 239 -8.90 5.67 20.62
N ARG A 240 -8.99 6.85 19.98
CA ARG A 240 -9.85 7.96 20.43
C ARG A 240 -11.29 7.91 19.92
N GLY A 241 -11.65 6.89 19.15
CA GLY A 241 -13.00 6.73 18.60
C GLY A 241 -13.33 7.69 17.45
N LEU A 242 -12.31 8.27 16.82
CA LEU A 242 -12.47 9.08 15.61
C LEU A 242 -12.95 8.22 14.44
N PRO A 243 -13.77 8.77 13.52
CA PRO A 243 -14.14 8.07 12.29
C PRO A 243 -12.90 7.65 11.49
N THR A 244 -12.92 6.43 10.97
CA THR A 244 -11.83 5.91 10.13
C THR A 244 -12.20 6.05 8.66
N ILE A 245 -11.21 6.23 7.80
CA ILE A 245 -11.41 6.25 6.34
C ILE A 245 -12.06 4.95 5.87
N TRP A 246 -11.68 3.81 6.46
CA TRP A 246 -12.27 2.51 6.15
C TRP A 246 -13.76 2.40 6.45
N ALA A 247 -14.25 3.07 7.49
CA ALA A 247 -15.67 3.03 7.85
C ALA A 247 -16.55 3.57 6.72
N CYS A 248 -16.05 4.51 5.91
CA CYS A 248 -16.75 5.07 4.77
C CYS A 248 -17.07 4.06 3.65
N PHE A 249 -16.33 2.95 3.59
CA PHE A 249 -16.47 1.90 2.58
C PHE A 249 -17.21 0.66 3.10
N THR A 250 -17.38 0.51 4.41
CA THR A 250 -17.93 -0.70 5.04
C THR A 250 -19.23 -0.47 5.81
N SER A 251 -19.56 0.79 6.15
CA SER A 251 -20.75 1.12 6.93
C SER A 251 -21.86 1.69 6.04
N ASP A 252 -23.04 1.06 6.07
CA ASP A 252 -24.25 1.56 5.40
C ASP A 252 -24.85 2.77 6.10
N THR A 253 -24.47 3.02 7.35
CA THR A 253 -24.91 4.17 8.15
C THR A 253 -23.74 4.72 8.97
N PRO A 254 -23.41 6.03 8.89
CA PRO A 254 -22.46 6.63 9.80
C PRO A 254 -23.08 6.59 11.19
N THR A 255 -22.56 5.74 12.07
CA THR A 255 -22.82 5.89 13.50
C THR A 255 -22.16 7.19 13.89
N MET A 256 -22.95 8.24 14.14
CA MET A 256 -22.46 9.47 14.72
C MET A 256 -21.89 9.09 16.09
N SER A 257 -20.57 8.92 16.18
CA SER A 257 -19.93 8.82 17.47
C SER A 257 -20.05 10.18 18.14
N ASP A 258 -20.50 10.19 19.39
CA ASP A 258 -20.52 11.38 20.23
C ASP A 258 -19.17 12.09 20.08
N SER A 259 -19.23 13.35 19.65
CA SER A 259 -18.08 14.17 19.28
C SER A 259 -16.96 14.03 20.30
N SER A 260 -15.91 13.28 19.96
CA SER A 260 -14.67 13.35 20.71
C SER A 260 -14.20 14.80 20.60
N SER A 261 -14.13 15.53 21.71
CA SER A 261 -13.78 16.95 21.69
C SER A 261 -12.34 17.12 21.18
N PHE A 262 -12.19 17.65 19.96
CA PHE A 262 -10.90 17.99 19.39
C PHE A 262 -10.31 19.19 20.15
N SER A 263 -9.13 18.99 20.74
CA SER A 263 -8.48 19.95 21.64
C SER A 263 -7.50 20.87 20.89
N GLY A 264 -7.07 21.95 21.54
CA GLY A 264 -6.00 22.82 21.00
C GLY A 264 -4.66 22.09 20.83
N VAL A 265 -4.40 21.05 21.63
CA VAL A 265 -3.21 20.18 21.49
C VAL A 265 -3.30 19.37 20.20
N ASP A 266 -4.49 18.87 19.88
CA ASP A 266 -4.73 18.11 18.65
C ASP A 266 -4.49 18.97 17.41
N ALA A 267 -4.95 20.22 17.45
CA ALA A 267 -4.67 21.18 16.39
C ALA A 267 -3.17 21.45 16.24
N ALA A 268 -2.42 21.54 17.35
CA ALA A 268 -0.98 21.75 17.31
C ALA A 268 -0.24 20.53 16.71
N VAL A 269 -0.65 19.31 17.07
CA VAL A 269 -0.07 18.07 16.52
C VAL A 269 -0.35 17.95 15.02
N ILE A 270 -1.57 18.25 14.56
CA ILE A 270 -1.90 18.24 13.12
C ILE A 270 -1.05 19.25 12.36
N ARG A 271 -0.92 20.48 12.85
CA ARG A 271 -0.11 21.52 12.18
C ARG A 271 1.36 21.16 12.13
N ASP A 272 1.93 20.62 13.21
CA ASP A 272 3.33 20.19 13.20
C ASP A 272 3.54 19.00 12.25
N TRP A 273 2.61 18.05 12.20
CA TRP A 273 2.67 16.93 11.26
C TRP A 273 2.61 17.42 9.80
N ALA A 274 1.69 18.33 9.49
CA ALA A 274 1.58 18.93 8.17
C ALA A 274 2.86 19.67 7.75
N ARG A 275 3.40 20.52 8.63
CA ARG A 275 4.66 21.23 8.39
C ARG A 275 5.82 20.27 8.15
N GLN A 276 5.91 19.17 8.91
CA GLN A 276 6.96 18.18 8.70
C GLN A 276 6.83 17.46 7.35
N LEU A 277 5.60 17.25 6.85
CA LEU A 277 5.36 16.69 5.51
C LEU A 277 5.76 17.67 4.40
N ASP A 278 5.46 18.97 4.55
CA ASP A 278 5.90 20.01 3.61
C ASP A 278 7.43 20.08 3.56
N ASP A 279 8.09 20.15 4.71
CA ASP A 279 9.56 20.13 4.83
C ASP A 279 10.16 18.87 4.17
N TRP A 280 9.49 17.72 4.32
CA TRP A 280 9.92 16.46 3.71
C TRP A 280 9.80 16.50 2.19
N LEU A 281 8.70 17.02 1.62
CA LEU A 281 8.57 17.16 0.17
C LEU A 281 9.63 18.12 -0.40
N VAL A 282 9.87 19.26 0.26
CA VAL A 282 10.91 20.21 -0.16
C VAL A 282 12.29 19.54 -0.22
N GLU A 283 12.61 18.72 0.77
CA GLU A 283 13.92 18.07 0.86
C GLU A 283 14.11 16.93 -0.15
N PHE A 284 13.07 16.15 -0.41
CA PHE A 284 13.17 14.91 -1.21
C PHE A 284 12.55 15.02 -2.61
N GLY A 285 11.71 16.02 -2.88
CA GLY A 285 11.00 16.18 -4.16
C GLY A 285 11.85 16.77 -5.29
N ALA A 286 12.92 17.52 -4.99
CA ALA A 286 13.75 18.22 -5.98
C ALA A 286 15.12 17.56 -6.25
N ARG A 287 15.41 16.39 -5.67
CA ARG A 287 16.74 15.75 -5.81
C ARG A 287 16.85 14.92 -7.10
N ASN A 288 17.59 15.48 -8.07
CA ASN A 288 18.25 14.88 -9.26
C ASN A 288 17.41 14.56 -10.52
N GLU A 289 17.97 15.01 -11.65
CA GLU A 289 17.53 14.82 -13.04
C GLU A 289 17.54 13.35 -13.54
N GLU A 290 18.04 12.39 -12.75
CA GLU A 290 18.18 10.97 -13.13
C GLU A 290 17.07 10.04 -12.58
N ALA A 291 16.06 10.54 -11.85
CA ALA A 291 15.03 9.67 -11.26
C ALA A 291 13.61 10.28 -11.28
N ASP A 292 13.09 10.57 -12.47
CA ASP A 292 11.68 10.98 -12.69
C ASP A 292 10.68 10.10 -11.89
N ASN A 293 10.91 8.78 -11.84
CA ASN A 293 10.09 7.85 -11.07
C ASN A 293 10.16 8.03 -9.54
N GLN A 294 11.31 8.42 -8.98
CA GLN A 294 11.45 8.62 -7.54
C GLN A 294 10.81 9.95 -7.10
N SER A 295 10.90 10.99 -7.93
CA SER A 295 10.20 12.25 -7.68
C SER A 295 8.68 12.07 -7.72
N LYS A 296 8.16 11.39 -8.76
CA LYS A 296 6.75 11.01 -8.87
C LYS A 296 6.24 10.25 -7.64
N LEU A 297 7.01 9.26 -7.18
CA LEU A 297 6.68 8.52 -5.97
C LEU A 297 6.68 9.43 -4.73
N THR A 298 7.71 10.24 -4.57
CA THR A 298 7.83 11.16 -3.42
C THR A 298 6.62 12.08 -3.35
N PHE A 299 6.25 12.66 -4.48
CA PHE A 299 5.09 13.51 -4.59
C PHE A 299 3.78 12.75 -4.35
N ARG A 300 3.62 11.54 -4.91
CA ARG A 300 2.49 10.65 -4.59
C ARG A 300 2.35 10.48 -3.08
N GLN A 301 3.42 10.05 -2.43
CA GLN A 301 3.42 9.78 -0.99
C GLN A 301 3.06 11.04 -0.21
N TYR A 302 3.58 12.20 -0.59
CA TYR A 302 3.19 13.48 0.01
C TYR A 302 1.68 13.77 -0.15
N VAL A 303 1.13 13.68 -1.36
CA VAL A 303 -0.28 13.99 -1.64
C VAL A 303 -1.22 13.09 -0.84
N LEU A 304 -0.95 11.78 -0.80
CA LEU A 304 -1.79 10.82 -0.10
C LEU A 304 -1.72 11.00 1.42
N HIS A 305 -0.52 11.24 1.97
CA HIS A 305 -0.35 11.48 3.40
C HIS A 305 -0.90 12.84 3.86
N ARG A 306 -0.78 13.88 3.02
CA ARG A 306 -1.45 15.17 3.23
C ARG A 306 -2.96 14.98 3.35
N LEU A 307 -3.56 14.24 2.43
CA LEU A 307 -4.98 13.93 2.48
C LEU A 307 -5.36 13.15 3.74
N LEU A 308 -4.55 12.18 4.16
CA LEU A 308 -4.77 11.44 5.41
C LEU A 308 -4.82 12.37 6.62
N VAL A 309 -3.84 13.27 6.78
CA VAL A 309 -3.77 14.20 7.91
C VAL A 309 -5.00 15.11 7.97
N LEU A 310 -5.39 15.68 6.82
CA LEU A 310 -6.61 16.50 6.73
C LEU A 310 -7.86 15.68 7.04
N SER A 311 -7.88 14.41 6.63
CA SER A 311 -8.98 13.47 6.89
C SER A 311 -9.02 12.95 8.32
N ILE A 312 -8.00 13.18 9.15
CA ILE A 312 -8.09 12.96 10.60
C ILE A 312 -8.59 14.25 11.26
N TYR A 313 -8.06 15.39 10.82
CA TYR A 313 -8.43 16.70 11.33
C TYR A 313 -9.92 17.01 11.15
N LEU A 314 -10.47 16.80 9.96
CA LEU A 314 -11.84 17.25 9.63
C LEU A 314 -12.94 16.41 10.26
N PRO A 315 -12.92 15.06 10.21
CA PRO A 315 -13.88 14.24 10.95
C PRO A 315 -13.84 14.48 12.45
N ALA A 316 -12.68 14.85 13.02
CA ALA A 316 -12.59 15.27 14.42
C ALA A 316 -13.26 16.62 14.71
N ARG A 317 -13.51 17.43 13.67
CA ARG A 317 -14.25 18.71 13.72
C ARG A 317 -15.69 18.61 13.22
N GLY A 318 -16.09 17.52 12.58
CA GLY A 318 -17.43 17.25 12.05
C GLY A 318 -17.37 16.24 10.90
N SER A 319 -18.18 15.19 10.93
CA SER A 319 -18.02 13.99 10.08
C SER A 319 -18.46 14.15 8.61
N ASP A 320 -18.81 15.35 8.18
CA ASP A 320 -19.26 15.69 6.83
C ASP A 320 -18.64 17.04 6.42
N LEU A 321 -18.15 17.12 5.18
CA LEU A 321 -17.53 18.29 4.56
C LEU A 321 -18.39 19.56 4.68
N PHE A 322 -19.70 19.43 4.85
CA PHE A 322 -20.60 20.57 5.01
C PHE A 322 -21.18 20.70 6.42
N SER A 323 -20.77 19.83 7.34
CA SER A 323 -21.18 19.87 8.74
C SER A 323 -20.01 20.41 9.60
N ASN A 324 -20.22 21.54 10.27
CA ASN A 324 -19.29 22.09 11.27
C ASN A 324 -17.85 22.43 10.80
N THR A 325 -17.59 22.49 9.49
CA THR A 325 -16.31 22.95 8.90
C THR A 325 -16.41 24.39 8.39
N THR A 326 -15.32 25.14 8.44
CA THR A 326 -15.25 26.48 7.81
C THR A 326 -15.04 26.39 6.29
N PRO A 327 -15.45 27.40 5.50
CA PRO A 327 -15.19 27.41 4.04
C PRO A 327 -13.70 27.28 3.67
N LYS A 328 -12.82 27.80 4.54
CA LYS A 328 -11.37 27.71 4.41
C LYS A 328 -10.88 26.26 4.54
N GLU A 329 -11.36 25.55 5.55
CA GLU A 329 -11.05 24.13 5.77
C GLU A 329 -11.61 23.23 4.66
N GLN A 330 -12.81 23.54 4.17
CA GLN A 330 -13.41 22.87 3.02
C GLN A 330 -12.54 23.04 1.77
N HIS A 331 -12.08 24.27 1.51
CA HIS A 331 -11.21 24.58 0.38
C HIS A 331 -9.90 23.78 0.43
N GLU A 332 -9.21 23.79 1.57
CA GLU A 332 -7.93 23.07 1.72
C GLU A 332 -8.06 21.55 1.54
N LEU A 333 -9.16 20.97 2.05
CA LEU A 333 -9.46 19.55 1.82
C LEU A 333 -9.75 19.26 0.35
N LEU A 334 -10.59 20.08 -0.30
CA LEU A 334 -10.95 19.89 -1.70
C LEU A 334 -9.75 20.00 -2.63
N VAL A 335 -8.86 20.98 -2.40
CA VAL A 335 -7.61 21.11 -3.17
C VAL A 335 -6.75 19.85 -3.02
N SER A 336 -6.60 19.34 -1.80
CA SER A 336 -5.81 18.13 -1.53
C SER A 336 -6.45 16.86 -2.14
N ALA A 337 -7.79 16.77 -2.11
CA ALA A 337 -8.52 15.66 -2.71
C ALA A 337 -8.45 15.71 -4.25
N ARG A 338 -8.62 16.88 -4.87
CA ARG A 338 -8.44 17.08 -6.31
C ARG A 338 -7.05 16.68 -6.76
N ALA A 339 -6.01 17.05 -6.01
CA ALA A 339 -4.66 16.62 -6.27
C ALA A 339 -4.53 15.08 -6.28
N ALA A 340 -5.07 14.39 -5.27
CA ALA A 340 -5.02 12.92 -5.22
C ALA A 340 -5.75 12.25 -6.40
N VAL A 341 -6.91 12.77 -6.83
CA VAL A 341 -7.63 12.22 -8.00
C VAL A 341 -6.89 12.53 -9.30
N LYS A 342 -6.36 13.75 -9.47
CA LYS A 342 -5.54 14.13 -10.65
C LYS A 342 -4.27 13.28 -10.76
N LEU A 343 -3.64 12.96 -9.63
CA LEU A 343 -2.47 12.07 -9.56
C LEU A 343 -2.77 10.70 -10.18
N GLN A 344 -3.93 10.11 -9.85
CA GLN A 344 -4.37 8.86 -10.44
C GLN A 344 -4.47 9.00 -11.96
N VAL A 345 -5.10 10.06 -12.46
CA VAL A 345 -5.26 10.27 -13.91
C VAL A 345 -3.90 10.35 -14.62
N ALA A 346 -2.94 11.07 -14.05
CA ALA A 346 -1.62 11.31 -14.63
C ALA A 346 -0.64 10.12 -14.54
N ASP A 347 -0.88 9.16 -13.64
CA ASP A 347 0.06 8.08 -13.34
C ASP A 347 -0.57 6.69 -13.59
N SER A 348 0.03 5.95 -14.51
CA SER A 348 -0.40 4.62 -14.97
C SER A 348 0.30 3.46 -14.24
N SER A 349 1.14 3.76 -13.26
CA SER A 349 1.81 2.71 -12.49
C SER A 349 0.86 1.95 -11.58
N ILE A 350 1.37 0.89 -10.97
CA ILE A 350 0.58 0.02 -10.12
C ILE A 350 0.49 0.62 -8.72
N TRP A 351 -0.71 0.67 -8.15
CA TRP A 351 -1.03 1.34 -6.88
C TRP A 351 -1.20 0.32 -5.74
N SER A 352 -0.78 0.70 -4.53
CA SER A 352 -1.04 -0.11 -3.33
C SER A 352 -2.51 -0.07 -2.95
N ASN A 353 -2.93 -0.96 -2.05
CA ASN A 353 -4.29 -0.90 -1.52
C ASN A 353 -4.52 0.40 -0.74
N PHE A 354 -3.54 0.84 0.04
CA PHE A 354 -3.58 2.14 0.72
C PHE A 354 -3.81 3.28 -0.28
N ASP A 355 -3.03 3.32 -1.37
CA ASP A 355 -3.19 4.33 -2.40
C ASP A 355 -4.61 4.35 -2.98
N LEU A 356 -5.14 3.18 -3.35
CA LEU A 356 -6.49 3.04 -3.92
C LEU A 356 -7.58 3.49 -2.94
N VAL A 357 -7.45 3.15 -1.66
CA VAL A 357 -8.37 3.59 -0.60
C VAL A 357 -8.34 5.11 -0.46
N MET A 358 -7.14 5.70 -0.40
CA MET A 358 -6.96 7.15 -0.25
C MET A 358 -7.48 7.93 -1.46
N ILE A 359 -7.23 7.45 -2.68
CA ILE A 359 -7.71 8.10 -3.92
C ILE A 359 -9.22 7.96 -4.06
N THR A 360 -9.79 6.82 -3.68
CA THR A 360 -11.26 6.66 -3.67
C THR A 360 -11.90 7.56 -2.62
N TRP A 361 -11.27 7.70 -1.45
CA TRP A 361 -11.70 8.65 -0.43
C TRP A 361 -11.64 10.10 -0.93
N ALA A 362 -10.57 10.47 -1.64
CA ALA A 362 -10.46 11.76 -2.32
C ALA A 362 -11.60 11.99 -3.32
N ALA A 363 -11.93 10.98 -4.14
CA ALA A 363 -13.01 11.07 -5.09
C ALA A 363 -14.38 11.29 -4.41
N LEU A 364 -14.62 10.65 -3.26
CA LEU A 364 -15.82 10.87 -2.46
C LEU A 364 -15.91 12.30 -1.87
N ILE A 365 -14.78 12.87 -1.47
CA ILE A 365 -14.67 14.27 -1.04
C ILE A 365 -15.00 15.22 -2.20
N VAL A 366 -14.45 14.95 -3.39
CA VAL A 366 -14.70 15.76 -4.60
C VAL A 366 -16.19 15.71 -4.98
N ILE A 367 -16.83 14.54 -4.96
CA ILE A 367 -18.27 14.41 -5.20
C ILE A 367 -19.08 15.25 -4.21
N GLN A 368 -18.73 15.23 -2.93
CA GLN A 368 -19.36 16.09 -1.92
C GLN A 368 -19.17 17.57 -2.28
N GLY A 369 -17.96 18.01 -2.63
CA GLY A 369 -17.69 19.36 -3.13
C GLY A 369 -18.60 19.79 -4.28
N VAL A 370 -18.80 18.91 -5.27
CA VAL A 370 -19.70 19.14 -6.40
C VAL A 370 -21.16 19.26 -5.95
N ASP A 371 -21.64 18.34 -5.09
CA ASP A 371 -23.01 18.36 -4.55
C ASP A 371 -23.29 19.64 -3.74
N GLY A 372 -22.29 20.14 -3.02
CA GLY A 372 -22.34 21.41 -2.28
C GLY A 372 -22.10 22.67 -3.12
N GLY A 373 -22.01 22.57 -4.45
CA GLY A 373 -21.90 23.73 -5.35
C GLY A 373 -20.52 24.37 -5.47
N VAL A 374 -19.46 23.72 -4.96
CA VAL A 374 -18.06 24.20 -5.03
C VAL A 374 -17.18 23.34 -5.95
N GLY A 375 -17.80 22.64 -6.89
CA GLY A 375 -17.14 21.80 -7.89
C GLY A 375 -16.37 22.57 -8.96
N GLU A 376 -15.33 21.93 -9.51
CA GLU A 376 -14.56 22.38 -10.68
C GLU A 376 -14.96 21.60 -11.95
N PRO A 377 -14.71 22.15 -13.16
CA PRO A 377 -15.15 21.52 -14.42
C PRO A 377 -14.68 20.07 -14.61
N ASP A 378 -13.43 19.78 -14.23
CA ASP A 378 -12.81 18.47 -14.46
C ASP A 378 -13.06 17.47 -13.34
N ASP A 379 -13.71 17.88 -12.23
CA ASP A 379 -13.86 17.08 -11.02
C ASP A 379 -14.55 15.74 -11.31
N LEU A 380 -15.74 15.79 -11.93
CA LEU A 380 -16.51 14.58 -12.22
C LEU A 380 -15.89 13.74 -13.33
N GLU A 381 -15.12 14.31 -14.25
CA GLU A 381 -14.40 13.56 -15.27
C GLU A 381 -13.27 12.74 -14.63
N ASN A 382 -12.42 13.39 -13.83
CA ASN A 382 -11.32 12.73 -13.13
C ASN A 382 -11.82 11.63 -12.18
N VAL A 383 -12.94 11.87 -11.47
CA VAL A 383 -13.60 10.84 -10.64
C VAL A 383 -14.09 9.64 -11.47
N ARG A 384 -14.65 9.88 -12.66
CA ARG A 384 -15.10 8.80 -13.55
C ARG A 384 -13.93 8.00 -14.12
N VAL A 385 -12.79 8.64 -14.42
CA VAL A 385 -11.56 7.93 -14.83
C VAL A 385 -11.11 6.97 -13.73
N HIS A 386 -11.08 7.41 -12.47
CA HIS A 386 -10.76 6.53 -11.34
C HIS A 386 -11.75 5.37 -11.20
N LEU A 387 -13.05 5.64 -11.29
CA LEU A 387 -14.09 4.59 -11.27
C LEU A 387 -13.89 3.58 -12.41
N GLY A 388 -13.57 4.04 -13.62
CA GLY A 388 -13.27 3.19 -14.77
C GLY A 388 -12.12 2.22 -14.47
N ARG A 389 -11.00 2.73 -13.95
CA ARG A 389 -9.85 1.91 -13.57
C ARG A 389 -10.16 0.92 -12.45
N LEU A 390 -10.96 1.32 -11.46
CA LEU A 390 -11.41 0.39 -10.41
C LEU A 390 -12.26 -0.75 -11.01
N ARG A 391 -13.11 -0.46 -11.99
CA ARG A 391 -13.94 -1.46 -12.67
C ARG A 391 -13.16 -2.39 -13.55
N GLU A 392 -12.26 -1.86 -14.38
CA GLU A 392 -11.34 -2.67 -15.19
C GLU A 392 -10.62 -3.68 -14.30
N ALA A 393 -10.12 -3.25 -13.15
CA ALA A 393 -9.49 -4.16 -12.19
C ALA A 393 -10.47 -5.02 -11.35
N HIS A 394 -11.75 -4.66 -11.25
CA HIS A 394 -12.79 -5.46 -10.56
C HIS A 394 -13.39 -6.56 -11.44
N GLU A 395 -13.44 -6.38 -12.77
CA GLU A 395 -13.76 -7.48 -13.71
C GLU A 395 -12.82 -8.67 -13.50
N HIS A 396 -11.62 -8.40 -12.95
CA HIS A 396 -10.62 -9.34 -12.50
C HIS A 396 -10.76 -9.71 -10.99
N ASN A 397 -11.97 -9.70 -10.43
CA ASN A 397 -12.37 -10.34 -9.16
C ASN A 397 -11.52 -10.07 -7.88
N SER A 398 -11.22 -8.80 -7.58
CA SER A 398 -10.77 -8.40 -6.23
C SER A 398 -11.90 -7.74 -5.42
N ASN A 399 -12.12 -8.22 -4.18
CA ASN A 399 -13.15 -7.69 -3.28
C ASN A 399 -12.97 -6.21 -2.95
N LEU A 400 -11.73 -5.70 -2.93
CA LEU A 400 -11.45 -4.30 -2.65
C LEU A 400 -11.90 -3.39 -3.80
N HIS A 401 -11.45 -3.65 -5.03
CA HIS A 401 -11.78 -2.80 -6.17
C HIS A 401 -13.30 -2.71 -6.38
N GLY A 402 -14.00 -3.83 -6.22
CA GLY A 402 -15.47 -3.86 -6.28
C GLY A 402 -16.13 -3.04 -5.17
N ALA A 403 -15.66 -3.18 -3.91
CA ALA A 403 -16.19 -2.40 -2.80
C ALA A 403 -15.98 -0.89 -3.00
N LEU A 404 -14.78 -0.48 -3.44
CA LEU A 404 -14.46 0.91 -3.75
C LEU A 404 -15.30 1.46 -4.91
N ALA A 405 -15.39 0.70 -6.02
CA ALA A 405 -16.16 1.07 -7.20
C ALA A 405 -17.65 1.21 -6.88
N ASN A 406 -18.25 0.23 -6.19
CA ASN A 406 -19.66 0.25 -5.81
C ASN A 406 -19.99 1.45 -4.92
N ARG A 407 -19.11 1.76 -3.96
CA ARG A 407 -19.30 2.91 -3.07
C ARG A 407 -19.25 4.23 -3.85
N LEU A 408 -18.27 4.37 -4.73
CA LEU A 408 -18.09 5.56 -5.55
C LEU A 408 -19.25 5.76 -6.53
N GLU A 409 -19.69 4.68 -7.19
CA GLU A 409 -20.83 4.69 -8.10
C GLU A 409 -22.13 5.06 -7.38
N THR A 410 -22.41 4.46 -6.23
CA THR A 410 -23.61 4.78 -5.44
C THR A 410 -23.67 6.28 -5.11
N LYS A 411 -22.52 6.88 -4.80
CA LYS A 411 -22.43 8.33 -4.51
C LYS A 411 -22.58 9.20 -5.76
N LEU A 412 -22.01 8.79 -6.90
CA LEU A 412 -22.21 9.47 -8.18
C LEU A 412 -23.66 9.44 -8.65
N GLN A 413 -24.36 8.30 -8.50
CA GLN A 413 -25.77 8.16 -8.86
C GLN A 413 -26.69 8.99 -7.96
N GLY A 414 -26.28 9.21 -6.70
CA GLY A 414 -27.01 10.01 -5.72
C GLY A 414 -26.86 11.53 -5.89
N LEU A 415 -26.00 12.00 -6.81
CA LEU A 415 -25.87 13.43 -7.11
C LEU A 415 -27.22 13.97 -7.60
N SER A 416 -27.84 14.82 -6.79
CA SER A 416 -29.04 15.54 -7.22
C SER A 416 -28.62 16.56 -8.28
N THR A 417 -29.41 16.68 -9.36
CA THR A 417 -29.17 17.70 -10.37
C THR A 417 -29.10 19.05 -9.67
N PRO A 418 -28.01 19.85 -9.81
CA PRO A 418 -27.82 21.02 -8.97
C PRO A 418 -28.99 21.98 -9.17
N GLN A 419 -29.60 22.44 -8.08
CA GLN A 419 -30.28 23.73 -8.13
C GLN A 419 -29.18 24.74 -8.47
N MET A 420 -29.31 25.42 -9.61
CA MET A 420 -28.53 26.62 -9.91
C MET A 420 -28.86 27.69 -8.86
N GLY A 421 -28.32 27.53 -7.64
CA GLY A 421 -28.15 28.60 -6.68
C GLY A 421 -26.75 29.15 -6.89
N ASP A 422 -26.63 30.48 -6.90
CA ASP A 422 -25.39 31.22 -7.18
C ASP A 422 -24.17 30.48 -6.62
N ALA A 423 -23.28 30.05 -7.52
CA ALA A 423 -21.97 29.58 -7.15
C ALA A 423 -21.32 30.70 -6.33
N MET A 424 -21.25 30.52 -5.01
CA MET A 424 -20.45 31.38 -4.15
C MET A 424 -19.00 31.10 -4.54
N SER A 425 -18.52 31.81 -5.57
CA SER A 425 -17.11 31.90 -5.87
C SER A 425 -16.42 32.36 -4.60
N PHE A 426 -15.64 31.47 -4.00
CA PHE A 426 -14.72 31.85 -2.95
C PHE A 426 -13.66 32.74 -3.59
N GLU A 427 -13.90 34.05 -3.60
CA GLU A 427 -12.82 35.01 -3.80
C GLU A 427 -12.02 35.03 -2.49
N PRO A 428 -10.75 34.61 -2.50
CA PRO A 428 -9.91 34.76 -1.33
C PRO A 428 -9.83 36.25 -1.01
N ASP A 429 -10.44 36.64 0.10
CA ASP A 429 -10.51 38.03 0.56
C ASP A 429 -9.10 38.63 0.51
N GLY A 430 -8.93 39.76 -0.20
CA GLY A 430 -7.65 40.33 -0.66
C GLY A 430 -6.70 40.83 0.44
N THR A 431 -6.88 40.38 1.67
CA THR A 431 -6.00 40.59 2.81
C THR A 431 -5.48 39.23 3.26
N PHE A 432 -4.26 38.89 2.81
CA PHE A 432 -3.57 37.61 3.06
C PHE A 432 -3.31 37.36 4.54
N ASP A 433 -4.31 36.92 5.29
CA ASP A 433 -4.09 36.08 6.45
C ASP A 433 -4.01 34.63 5.96
N THR A 434 -2.81 34.17 5.64
CA THR A 434 -2.52 32.77 5.26
C THR A 434 -2.22 31.90 6.47
N SER A 435 -2.31 32.43 7.71
CA SER A 435 -1.96 31.72 8.94
C SER A 435 -2.87 30.53 9.29
N TRP A 436 -3.99 30.39 8.57
CA TRP A 436 -4.97 29.32 8.77
C TRP A 436 -4.68 28.06 7.98
N TYR A 437 -3.88 28.13 6.90
CA TYR A 437 -3.52 26.95 6.12
C TYR A 437 -2.77 25.96 7.01
N ILE A 438 -3.18 24.70 6.99
CA ILE A 438 -2.50 23.63 7.71
C ILE A 438 -1.23 23.24 6.95
N PHE A 439 -1.34 23.15 5.63
CA PHE A 439 -0.23 22.85 4.72
C PHE A 439 0.06 24.01 3.76
N ASP A 440 1.30 24.10 3.31
CA ASP A 440 1.70 25.02 2.24
C ASP A 440 0.99 24.67 0.92
N GLN A 441 0.30 25.65 0.33
CA GLN A 441 -0.41 25.48 -0.93
C GLN A 441 0.55 25.40 -2.13
N SER A 442 1.69 26.10 -2.06
CA SER A 442 2.67 26.14 -3.15
C SER A 442 3.31 24.77 -3.40
N SER A 443 3.31 23.89 -2.39
CA SER A 443 3.86 22.55 -2.48
C SER A 443 3.12 21.64 -3.46
N LEU A 444 1.79 21.80 -3.61
CA LEU A 444 1.02 21.01 -4.57
C LEU A 444 1.30 21.44 -6.01
N ASP A 445 1.23 22.74 -6.29
CA ASP A 445 1.47 23.29 -7.62
C ASP A 445 2.89 22.96 -8.10
N ALA A 446 3.90 23.23 -7.27
CA ALA A 446 5.29 22.94 -7.58
C ALA A 446 5.52 21.43 -7.81
N GLY A 447 4.86 20.57 -7.04
CA GLY A 447 5.01 19.12 -7.19
C GLY A 447 4.39 18.57 -8.46
N PHE A 448 3.24 19.09 -8.92
CA PHE A 448 2.64 18.71 -10.20
C PHE A 448 3.50 19.16 -11.39
N ASP A 449 4.00 20.39 -11.35
CA ASP A 449 4.88 20.94 -12.38
C ASP A 449 6.17 20.11 -12.52
N MET A 450 6.78 19.76 -11.38
CA MET A 450 8.00 18.96 -11.35
C MET A 450 7.78 17.50 -11.77
N SER A 451 6.66 16.89 -11.40
CA SER A 451 6.47 15.43 -11.50
C SER A 451 5.70 14.98 -12.75
N PHE A 452 4.88 15.83 -13.37
CA PHE A 452 3.97 15.41 -14.45
C PHE A 452 3.95 16.32 -15.68
N LEU A 453 4.44 17.56 -15.57
CA LEU A 453 4.44 18.51 -16.70
C LEU A 453 5.80 18.63 -17.42
N ASN A 454 6.88 18.07 -16.86
CA ASN A 454 8.21 17.99 -17.50
C ASN A 454 8.42 16.71 -18.35
N GLY A 455 7.42 16.27 -19.11
CA GLY A 455 7.65 15.38 -20.24
C GLY A 455 8.21 16.17 -21.43
N PRO A 456 9.11 15.63 -22.28
CA PRO A 456 9.70 16.41 -23.35
C PRO A 456 8.61 16.85 -24.33
N LEU A 457 8.43 18.17 -24.46
CA LEU A 457 7.86 18.76 -25.66
C LEU A 457 8.84 18.51 -26.83
N GLN A 458 8.61 17.42 -27.57
CA GLN A 458 8.98 17.30 -28.99
C GLN A 458 7.92 16.55 -29.77
#